data_AF-A0A2M7QMD2-F1
#
_entry.id   AF-A0A2M7QMD2-F1
#
_cell.length_a   1.000
_cell.length_b   1.000
_cell.length_c   1.000
_cell.angle_alpha   90.00
_cell.angle_beta   90.00
_cell.angle_gamma   90.00
#
_symmetry.space_group_name_H-M   'P 1'
#
loop_
_entity.id
_entity.type
_entity.pdbx_description
1 polymer ?
#
loop_
_entity_poly.entity_id
_entity_poly.type
_entity_poly.pdbx_seq_one_letter_code
_entity_poly.pdbx_strand_id
1 'polypeptide(L)'
;MNRAHLFRLGMDLETGATHEGEHAITHRAHNDCTRDVFDETREDHFIRRDGRTFAGTHLIIEVVKGSGLDDEARIQKAFRDCVDACGATLLHIHTHKFSPQGVSGVAVLAESHISVHTWPEIGYGAFDVFMCGDAQPWRAVEILRAAFSAREVRVSELLRGDGLVE
;
A
#
# COMPACT_ATOMS: atom_id res chain seq x y z
N MET A 1 -40.76 14.74 -1.80
CA MET A 1 -40.71 14.19 -0.43
C MET A 1 -39.51 13.26 -0.34
N ASN A 2 -38.66 13.55 0.64
CA ASN A 2 -37.24 13.22 0.72
C ASN A 2 -37.04 11.76 1.17
N ARG A 3 -36.17 11.00 0.50
CA ARG A 3 -35.68 9.70 0.99
C ARG A 3 -34.17 9.83 1.20
N ALA A 4 -33.81 10.18 2.42
CA ALA A 4 -32.43 10.29 2.87
C ALA A 4 -31.80 8.88 2.87
N HIS A 5 -30.74 8.71 2.09
CA HIS A 5 -29.78 7.62 2.28
C HIS A 5 -28.79 8.06 3.36
N LEU A 6 -29.03 7.62 4.59
CA LEU A 6 -28.07 7.75 5.69
C LEU A 6 -26.87 6.84 5.42
N PHE A 7 -25.69 7.44 5.41
CA PHE A 7 -24.41 6.75 5.59
C PHE A 7 -24.39 6.07 6.97
N ARG A 8 -24.26 4.74 6.99
CA ARG A 8 -23.97 3.99 8.22
C ARG A 8 -22.46 3.95 8.40
N LEU A 9 -21.94 4.83 9.26
CA LEU A 9 -20.59 4.75 9.79
C LEU A 9 -20.46 3.43 10.55
N GLY A 10 -19.45 2.63 10.19
CA GLY A 10 -19.16 1.33 10.80
C GLY A 10 -18.56 1.46 12.20
N MET A 11 -19.42 1.73 13.19
CA MET A 11 -19.12 1.51 14.60
C MET A 11 -20.36 0.92 15.28
N ASP A 12 -20.55 -0.40 15.15
CA ASP A 12 -21.44 -1.17 16.03
C ASP A 12 -20.65 -2.41 16.49
N LEU A 13 -19.81 -2.24 17.52
CA LEU A 13 -19.33 -3.36 18.36
C LEU A 13 -20.38 -3.59 19.44
N GLU A 14 -21.30 -4.53 19.22
CA GLU A 14 -22.01 -5.20 20.31
C GLU A 14 -21.40 -6.59 20.49
N THR A 15 -20.34 -6.68 21.28
CA THR A 15 -19.90 -7.96 21.84
C THR A 15 -20.54 -8.12 23.22
N GLY A 16 -21.59 -8.95 23.29
CA GLY A 16 -22.08 -9.48 24.56
C GLY A 16 -20.98 -10.32 25.22
N ALA A 17 -20.41 -9.82 26.29
CA ALA A 17 -19.53 -10.58 27.16
C ALA A 17 -20.38 -11.35 28.18
N THR A 18 -20.60 -12.64 27.94
CA THR A 18 -21.00 -13.59 28.98
C THR A 18 -19.72 -14.15 29.61
N HIS A 19 -19.60 -13.98 30.92
CA HIS A 19 -18.58 -14.59 31.79
C HIS A 19 -18.61 -16.12 31.71
N GLU A 20 -17.46 -16.78 31.48
CA GLU A 20 -17.15 -18.11 32.02
C GLU A 20 -15.63 -18.28 32.25
N GLY A 21 -15.26 -18.66 33.49
CA GLY A 21 -14.09 -19.52 33.77
C GLY A 21 -12.77 -18.89 34.20
N GLU A 22 -12.53 -18.78 35.51
CA GLU A 22 -11.18 -18.71 36.07
C GLU A 22 -10.41 -20.01 35.76
N HIS A 23 -9.38 -19.93 34.91
CA HIS A 23 -8.37 -20.97 34.79
C HIS A 23 -6.97 -20.41 35.03
N ALA A 24 -6.37 -20.86 36.13
CA ALA A 24 -5.01 -20.55 36.54
C ALA A 24 -4.00 -20.88 35.44
N ILE A 25 -3.31 -19.86 34.93
CA ILE A 25 -2.20 -20.03 34.00
C ILE A 25 -0.94 -20.32 34.82
N THR A 26 -0.55 -21.59 34.86
CA THR A 26 0.78 -21.99 35.31
C THR A 26 1.83 -21.38 34.38
N HIS A 27 2.78 -20.63 34.93
CA HIS A 27 3.99 -20.17 34.24
C HIS A 27 4.71 -21.36 33.57
N ARG A 28 4.48 -21.56 32.27
CA ARG A 28 5.37 -22.35 31.43
C ARG A 28 6.35 -21.39 30.77
N ALA A 29 7.64 -21.69 30.94
CA ALA A 29 8.76 -20.94 30.43
C ALA A 29 8.51 -20.47 28.99
N HIS A 30 8.70 -19.17 28.74
CA HIS A 30 8.84 -18.61 27.41
C HIS A 30 9.96 -19.35 26.70
N ASN A 31 9.58 -20.31 25.88
CA ASN A 31 10.48 -20.93 24.93
C ASN A 31 10.81 -19.85 23.91
N ASP A 32 12.06 -19.44 23.97
CA ASP A 32 12.77 -18.54 23.09
C ASP A 32 12.25 -18.62 21.65
N CYS A 33 11.44 -17.62 21.25
CA CYS A 33 11.05 -17.39 19.86
C CYS A 33 11.92 -16.29 19.25
N THR A 34 13.19 -16.21 19.61
CA THR A 34 14.19 -15.62 18.72
C THR A 34 14.40 -16.58 17.54
N ARG A 35 13.37 -16.66 16.68
CA ARG A 35 13.49 -17.32 15.38
C ARG A 35 14.44 -16.46 14.58
N ASP A 36 15.65 -16.97 14.44
CA ASP A 36 16.80 -16.31 13.85
C ASP A 36 16.41 -15.63 12.52
N VAL A 37 16.27 -14.29 12.55
CA VAL A 37 15.92 -13.48 11.38
C VAL A 37 17.11 -13.38 10.42
N PHE A 38 18.26 -13.92 10.81
CA PHE A 38 19.54 -13.80 10.11
C PHE A 38 19.88 -15.01 9.23
N ASP A 39 19.02 -16.02 9.15
CA ASP A 39 19.21 -17.16 8.24
C ASP A 39 18.99 -16.74 6.77
N GLU A 40 20.07 -16.70 5.98
CA GLU A 40 20.04 -16.38 4.53
C GLU A 40 19.30 -17.43 3.69
N THR A 41 19.06 -18.63 4.23
CA THR A 41 18.29 -19.69 3.56
C THR A 41 16.80 -19.64 3.87
N ARG A 42 16.38 -18.67 4.70
CA ARG A 42 14.97 -18.47 5.03
C ARG A 42 14.23 -17.94 3.81
N GLU A 43 13.08 -18.55 3.52
CA GLU A 43 12.05 -17.98 2.65
C GLU A 43 11.39 -16.77 3.35
N ASP A 44 12.17 -15.72 3.64
CA ASP A 44 11.65 -14.43 4.06
C ASP A 44 11.73 -13.41 2.93
N HIS A 45 10.78 -12.49 2.92
CA HIS A 45 10.66 -11.47 1.87
C HIS A 45 11.52 -10.22 2.19
N PHE A 46 12.49 -10.34 3.10
CA PHE A 46 13.40 -9.25 3.43
C PHE A 46 14.37 -8.99 2.28
N ILE A 47 14.49 -7.72 1.91
CA ILE A 47 15.41 -7.24 0.90
C ILE A 47 16.76 -6.99 1.56
N ARG A 48 17.81 -7.61 1.02
CA ARG A 48 19.21 -7.45 1.44
C ARG A 48 19.96 -6.70 0.33
N ARG A 49 20.23 -5.40 0.52
CA ARG A 49 20.86 -4.51 -0.48
C ARG A 49 21.87 -3.57 0.17
N ASP A 50 23.07 -3.47 -0.38
CA ASP A 50 24.13 -2.56 0.07
C ASP A 50 24.44 -2.64 1.58
N GLY A 51 24.43 -3.85 2.15
CA GLY A 51 24.67 -4.08 3.58
C GLY A 51 23.50 -3.68 4.49
N ARG A 52 22.32 -3.44 3.92
CA ARG A 52 21.07 -3.16 4.66
C ARG A 52 20.07 -4.28 4.47
N THR A 53 19.32 -4.56 5.53
CA THR A 53 18.21 -5.51 5.54
C THR A 53 16.93 -4.75 5.88
N PHE A 54 15.93 -4.80 4.99
CA PHE A 54 14.66 -4.10 5.17
C PHE A 54 13.50 -4.88 4.52
N ALA A 55 12.27 -4.67 4.98
CA ALA A 55 11.10 -5.42 4.53
C ALA A 55 10.63 -5.04 3.12
N GLY A 56 10.87 -3.80 2.68
CA GLY A 56 10.52 -3.37 1.34
C GLY A 56 10.82 -1.90 1.07
N THR A 57 10.74 -1.50 -0.20
CA THR A 57 10.94 -0.13 -0.64
C THR A 57 9.59 0.55 -0.84
N HIS A 58 9.37 1.67 -0.15
CA HIS A 58 8.16 2.48 -0.25
C HIS A 58 8.48 3.83 -0.88
N LEU A 59 7.93 4.08 -2.06
CA LEU A 59 8.04 5.35 -2.76
C LEU A 59 6.81 6.20 -2.48
N ILE A 60 7.04 7.41 -2.00
CA ILE A 60 6.03 8.47 -1.91
C ILE A 60 6.20 9.33 -3.16
N ILE A 61 5.23 9.26 -4.06
CA ILE A 61 5.31 9.82 -5.41
C ILE A 61 4.28 10.94 -5.56
N GLU A 62 4.78 12.13 -5.89
CA GLU A 62 3.98 13.31 -6.18
C GLU A 62 3.90 13.49 -7.70
N VAL A 63 2.74 13.28 -8.30
CA VAL A 63 2.46 13.63 -9.69
C VAL A 63 2.01 15.10 -9.73
N VAL A 64 2.77 15.95 -10.42
CA VAL A 64 2.56 17.41 -10.43
C VAL A 64 2.26 17.90 -11.85
N LYS A 65 1.17 18.67 -11.98
CA LYS A 65 0.62 19.13 -13.27
C LYS A 65 0.33 17.96 -14.23
N GLY A 66 -0.27 16.90 -13.70
CA GLY A 66 -0.79 15.76 -14.46
C GLY A 66 -2.18 16.00 -15.04
N SER A 67 -2.56 15.15 -15.98
CA SER A 67 -3.83 15.14 -16.70
C SER A 67 -4.50 13.77 -16.61
N GLY A 68 -5.82 13.70 -16.77
CA GLY A 68 -6.57 12.44 -16.66
C GLY A 68 -6.66 11.90 -15.23
N LEU A 69 -6.39 12.72 -14.21
CA LEU A 69 -6.47 12.36 -12.80
C LEU A 69 -7.92 12.17 -12.30
N ASP A 70 -8.92 12.58 -13.08
CA ASP A 70 -10.35 12.35 -12.79
C ASP A 70 -10.90 11.07 -13.48
N ASP A 71 -10.05 10.31 -14.17
CA ASP A 71 -10.46 9.12 -14.90
C ASP A 71 -10.13 7.85 -14.08
N GLU A 72 -11.17 7.28 -13.48
CA GLU A 72 -11.07 6.05 -12.69
C GLU A 72 -10.50 4.88 -13.50
N ALA A 73 -10.89 4.72 -14.77
CA ALA A 73 -10.41 3.63 -15.61
C ALA A 73 -8.92 3.81 -15.94
N ARG A 74 -8.48 5.05 -16.15
CA ARG A 74 -7.05 5.37 -16.34
C ARG A 74 -6.24 5.04 -15.08
N ILE A 75 -6.74 5.35 -13.90
CA ILE A 75 -6.07 5.02 -12.63
C ILE A 75 -5.95 3.50 -12.45
N GLN A 76 -7.03 2.75 -12.68
CA GLN A 76 -6.98 1.30 -12.61
C GLN A 76 -6.01 0.71 -13.64
N LYS A 77 -5.92 1.28 -14.84
CA LYS A 77 -4.93 0.88 -15.84
C LYS A 77 -3.51 1.18 -15.36
N ALA A 78 -3.25 2.38 -14.84
CA ALA A 78 -1.94 2.76 -14.32
C ALA A 78 -1.48 1.82 -13.19
N PHE A 79 -2.39 1.41 -12.30
CA PHE A 79 -2.10 0.40 -11.28
C PHE A 79 -1.66 -0.93 -11.88
N ARG A 80 -2.41 -1.47 -12.87
CA ARG A 80 -2.03 -2.72 -13.55
C ARG A 80 -0.68 -2.60 -14.26
N ASP A 81 -0.48 -1.52 -15.00
CA ASP A 81 0.79 -1.27 -15.69
C ASP A 81 1.97 -1.19 -14.70
N CYS A 82 1.78 -0.55 -13.54
CA CYS A 82 2.79 -0.50 -12.47
C CYS A 82 3.07 -1.90 -11.89
N VAL A 83 2.03 -2.68 -11.58
CA VAL A 83 2.19 -4.05 -11.07
C VAL A 83 3.02 -4.89 -12.04
N ASP A 84 2.63 -4.90 -13.31
CA ASP A 84 3.28 -5.70 -14.35
C ASP A 84 4.74 -5.28 -14.54
N ALA A 85 4.99 -3.97 -14.64
CA ALA A 85 6.33 -3.43 -14.86
C ALA A 85 7.26 -3.70 -13.67
N CYS A 86 6.74 -3.59 -12.45
CA CYS A 86 7.49 -3.81 -11.22
C CYS A 86 7.67 -5.29 -10.85
N GLY A 87 6.98 -6.22 -11.51
CA GLY A 87 7.03 -7.64 -11.18
C GLY A 87 6.30 -7.98 -9.87
N ALA A 88 5.27 -7.22 -9.50
CA ALA A 88 4.45 -7.50 -8.33
C ALA A 88 3.27 -8.43 -8.68
N THR A 89 2.66 -9.04 -7.66
CA THR A 89 1.43 -9.82 -7.83
C THR A 89 0.22 -9.02 -7.37
N LEU A 90 -0.70 -8.72 -8.29
CA LEU A 90 -1.95 -8.05 -7.98
C LEU A 90 -2.97 -9.02 -7.38
N LEU A 91 -3.55 -8.65 -6.24
CA LEU A 91 -4.70 -9.35 -5.66
C LEU A 91 -6.02 -8.69 -6.07
N HIS A 92 -6.19 -7.42 -5.70
CA HIS A 92 -7.44 -6.68 -5.90
C HIS A 92 -7.17 -5.20 -6.20
N ILE A 93 -8.09 -4.56 -6.93
CA ILE A 93 -8.12 -3.10 -7.12
C ILE A 93 -9.46 -2.58 -6.60
N HIS A 94 -9.41 -1.56 -5.76
CA HIS A 94 -10.56 -0.80 -5.30
C HIS A 94 -10.37 0.67 -5.64
N THR A 95 -11.36 1.28 -6.27
CA THR A 95 -11.36 2.70 -6.60
C THR A 95 -12.69 3.33 -6.25
N HIS A 96 -12.66 4.64 -6.02
CA HIS A 96 -13.84 5.46 -5.82
C HIS A 96 -13.65 6.81 -6.50
N LYS A 97 -14.49 7.10 -7.49
CA LYS A 97 -14.59 8.43 -8.10
C LYS A 97 -15.55 9.32 -7.31
N PHE A 98 -15.08 10.50 -6.94
CA PHE A 98 -15.85 11.53 -6.25
C PHE A 98 -16.56 12.46 -7.23
N SER A 99 -17.57 13.16 -6.72
CA SER A 99 -18.25 14.27 -7.39
C SER A 99 -17.91 15.58 -6.67
N PRO A 100 -17.54 16.66 -7.36
CA PRO A 100 -17.56 16.81 -8.82
C PRO A 100 -16.39 16.14 -9.55
N GLN A 101 -15.29 15.83 -8.85
CA GLN A 101 -14.09 15.22 -9.44
C GLN A 101 -13.19 14.60 -8.38
N GLY A 102 -12.19 13.84 -8.84
CA GLY A 102 -11.15 13.20 -8.04
C GLY A 102 -11.42 11.71 -7.83
N VAL A 103 -10.34 10.96 -7.62
CA VAL A 103 -10.38 9.52 -7.42
C VAL A 103 -9.46 9.15 -6.25
N SER A 104 -9.98 8.30 -5.37
CA SER A 104 -9.16 7.53 -4.43
C SER A 104 -9.08 6.09 -4.92
N GLY A 105 -7.91 5.47 -4.78
CA GLY A 105 -7.73 4.08 -5.20
C GLY A 105 -6.64 3.36 -4.44
N VAL A 106 -6.78 2.04 -4.36
CA VAL A 106 -5.75 1.12 -3.85
C VAL A 106 -5.71 -0.15 -4.70
N ALA A 107 -4.52 -0.56 -5.11
CA ALA A 107 -4.21 -1.89 -5.58
C ALA A 107 -3.55 -2.65 -4.43
N VAL A 108 -4.21 -3.71 -3.96
CA VAL A 108 -3.68 -4.62 -2.94
C VAL A 108 -2.81 -5.65 -3.65
N LEU A 109 -1.55 -5.74 -3.22
CA LEU A 109 -0.57 -6.69 -3.73
C LEU A 109 -0.38 -7.82 -2.72
N ALA A 110 0.26 -8.93 -3.13
CA ALA A 110 0.46 -10.09 -2.26
C ALA A 110 0.98 -9.73 -0.85
N GLU A 111 1.86 -8.74 -0.73
CA GLU A 111 2.51 -8.34 0.53
C GLU A 111 2.60 -6.82 0.73
N SER A 112 1.95 -6.03 -0.12
CA SER A 112 2.12 -4.57 -0.15
C SER A 112 0.97 -3.86 -0.88
N HIS A 113 1.17 -2.62 -1.34
CA HIS A 113 0.11 -1.87 -2.03
C HIS A 113 0.65 -0.79 -2.97
N ILE A 114 -0.23 -0.36 -3.89
CA ILE A 114 -0.14 0.94 -4.56
C ILE A 114 -1.42 1.72 -4.18
N SER A 115 -1.31 2.94 -3.67
CA SER A 115 -2.48 3.81 -3.44
C SER A 115 -2.38 5.13 -4.17
N VAL A 116 -3.54 5.78 -4.36
CA VAL A 116 -3.63 7.13 -4.92
C VAL A 116 -4.74 7.94 -4.28
N HIS A 117 -4.48 9.24 -4.13
CA HIS A 117 -5.47 10.29 -3.99
C HIS A 117 -5.20 11.40 -5.01
N THR A 118 -6.22 11.88 -5.71
CA THR A 118 -6.06 12.89 -6.76
C THR A 118 -6.83 14.18 -6.51
N TRP A 119 -6.25 15.30 -6.91
CA TRP A 119 -6.85 16.63 -6.99
C TRP A 119 -6.74 17.17 -8.44
N PRO A 120 -7.67 16.78 -9.33
CA PRO A 120 -7.60 17.15 -10.75
C PRO A 120 -7.58 18.66 -11.02
N GLU A 121 -8.18 19.48 -10.14
CA GLU A 121 -8.28 20.95 -10.25
C GLU A 121 -6.91 21.65 -10.31
N ILE A 122 -5.91 21.04 -9.69
CA ILE A 122 -4.53 21.54 -9.68
C ILE A 122 -3.57 20.64 -10.45
N GLY A 123 -4.08 19.53 -11.02
CA GLY A 123 -3.32 18.50 -11.70
C GLY A 123 -2.40 17.73 -10.75
N TYR A 124 -2.87 17.40 -9.55
CA TYR A 124 -2.06 16.73 -8.53
C TYR A 124 -2.56 15.32 -8.22
N GLY A 125 -1.63 14.38 -8.07
CA GLY A 125 -1.89 13.03 -7.58
C GLY A 125 -0.83 12.63 -6.57
N ALA A 126 -1.25 12.24 -5.37
CA ALA A 126 -0.40 11.64 -4.35
C ALA A 126 -0.48 10.12 -4.50
N PHE A 127 0.63 9.48 -4.84
CA PHE A 127 0.73 8.04 -5.00
C PHE A 127 1.69 7.46 -3.96
N ASP A 128 1.32 6.31 -3.41
CA ASP A 128 2.19 5.48 -2.59
C ASP A 128 2.46 4.19 -3.37
N VAL A 129 3.73 3.84 -3.55
CA VAL A 129 4.14 2.57 -4.18
C VAL A 129 5.02 1.82 -3.20
N PHE A 130 4.42 0.89 -2.47
CA PHE A 130 5.14 0.04 -1.53
C PHE A 130 5.26 -1.36 -2.11
N MET A 131 6.48 -1.90 -2.18
CA MET A 131 6.75 -3.24 -2.68
C MET A 131 7.86 -3.94 -1.88
N CYS A 132 7.72 -5.25 -1.73
CA CYS A 132 8.61 -6.16 -0.99
C CYS A 132 9.25 -7.18 -1.94
N GLY A 133 10.24 -7.94 -1.47
CA GLY A 133 10.89 -9.00 -2.24
C GLY A 133 11.59 -8.49 -3.52
N ASP A 134 11.50 -9.26 -4.60
CA ASP A 134 12.19 -8.99 -5.88
C ASP A 134 11.55 -7.90 -6.75
N ALA A 135 10.46 -7.28 -6.28
CA ALA A 135 9.76 -6.25 -7.01
C ALA A 135 10.59 -4.96 -7.17
N GLN A 136 10.38 -4.25 -8.28
CA GLN A 136 11.18 -3.07 -8.66
C GLN A 136 10.33 -1.79 -8.65
N PRO A 137 10.00 -1.21 -7.47
CA PRO A 137 9.02 -0.12 -7.34
C PRO A 137 9.37 1.14 -8.13
N TRP A 138 10.67 1.42 -8.36
CA TRP A 138 11.11 2.58 -9.16
C TRP A 138 10.60 2.56 -10.60
N ARG A 139 10.27 1.39 -11.16
CA ARG A 139 9.67 1.30 -12.50
C ARG A 139 8.29 1.96 -12.56
N ALA A 140 7.56 2.03 -11.45
CA ALA A 140 6.26 2.69 -11.38
C ALA A 140 6.36 4.20 -11.67
N VAL A 141 7.49 4.84 -11.37
CA VAL A 141 7.65 6.31 -11.52
C VAL A 141 7.43 6.74 -12.97
N GLU A 142 8.06 6.07 -13.93
CA GLU A 142 7.93 6.42 -15.35
C GLU A 142 6.58 5.99 -15.92
N ILE A 143 5.99 4.90 -15.41
CA ILE A 143 4.62 4.51 -15.76
C ILE A 143 3.62 5.60 -15.34
N LEU A 144 3.70 6.06 -14.09
CA LEU A 144 2.82 7.12 -13.57
C LEU A 144 3.06 8.45 -14.30
N ARG A 145 4.33 8.81 -14.57
CA ARG A 145 4.67 9.98 -15.38
C ARG A 145 3.96 9.94 -16.74
N ALA A 146 4.07 8.82 -17.46
CA ALA A 146 3.48 8.65 -18.78
C ALA A 146 1.95 8.62 -18.72
N ALA A 147 1.36 7.84 -17.81
CA ALA A 147 -0.07 7.66 -17.67
C ALA A 147 -0.82 8.99 -17.46
N PHE A 148 -0.23 9.89 -16.69
CA PHE A 148 -0.84 11.20 -16.39
C PHE A 148 -0.22 12.36 -17.17
N SER A 149 0.72 12.09 -18.10
CA SER A 149 1.45 13.15 -18.83
C SER A 149 2.00 14.21 -17.87
N ALA A 150 2.54 13.76 -16.74
CA ALA A 150 2.95 14.62 -15.65
C ALA A 150 4.14 15.49 -16.06
N ARG A 151 4.02 16.81 -15.89
CA ARG A 151 5.14 17.72 -16.15
C ARG A 151 6.30 17.46 -15.19
N GLU A 152 5.98 17.14 -13.95
CA GLU A 152 6.95 16.87 -12.89
C GLU A 152 6.47 15.68 -12.06
N VAL A 153 7.41 14.85 -11.64
CA VAL A 153 7.18 13.77 -10.68
C VAL A 153 8.26 13.90 -9.61
N ARG A 154 7.86 14.01 -8.34
CA ARG A 154 8.78 14.04 -7.20
C ARG A 154 8.66 12.72 -6.45
N VAL A 155 9.77 12.18 -5.97
CA VAL A 155 9.80 10.87 -5.32
C VAL A 155 10.63 10.96 -4.06
N SER A 156 10.07 10.49 -2.95
CA SER A 156 10.80 10.21 -1.71
C SER A 156 10.82 8.71 -1.47
N GLU A 157 11.99 8.14 -1.22
CA GLU A 157 12.15 6.72 -0.89
C GLU A 157 12.20 6.52 0.62
N LEU A 158 11.47 5.52 1.11
CA LEU A 158 11.50 5.01 2.47
C LEU A 158 11.80 3.52 2.45
N LEU A 159 12.85 3.09 3.16
CA LEU A 159 13.13 1.68 3.39
C LEU A 159 12.34 1.21 4.61
N ARG A 160 11.32 0.38 4.40
CA ARG A 160 10.41 -0.07 5.46
C ARG A 160 11.09 -1.14 6.29
N GLY A 161 11.25 -0.89 7.59
CA GLY A 161 11.92 -1.83 8.50
C GLY A 161 13.44 -1.85 8.40
N ASP A 162 14.05 -0.83 7.79
CA ASP A 162 15.50 -0.62 7.81
C ASP A 162 16.00 -0.50 9.26
N GLY A 163 17.08 -1.21 9.58
CA GLY A 163 17.68 -1.23 10.92
C GLY A 163 16.89 -1.99 12.00
N LEU A 164 15.85 -2.75 11.64
CA LEU A 164 15.14 -3.63 12.59
C LEU A 164 15.74 -5.04 12.66
N VAL A 165 16.56 -5.41 11.66
CA VAL A 165 17.19 -6.72 11.52
C VAL A 165 18.68 -6.45 11.28
N GLU A 166 19.51 -6.68 12.31
CA GLU A 166 20.99 -6.52 12.29
C GLU A 166 21.74 -7.81 11.93
#